data_AF-A0A212KVH2-F1
#
_entry.id   AF-A0A212KVH2-F1
#
_cell.length_a   1.000
_cell.length_b   1.000
_cell.length_c   1.000
_cell.angle_alpha   90.00
_cell.angle_beta   90.00
_cell.angle_gamma   90.00
#
_symmetry.space_group_name_H-M   'P 1'
#
loop_
_entity.id
_entity.type
_entity.pdbx_description
1 polymer ?
#
loop_
_entity_poly.entity_id
_entity_poly.type
_entity_poly.pdbx_seq_one_letter_code
_entity_poly.pdbx_strand_id
1 'polypeptide(L)'
;MLWQAFSHIKESISLFILSFAVRKRNIIEAWHVCRRYYHNRLFLKVDLLYVFAYLFRNPYNISKRFLKNLGAENVYAYGETPLTTMDLIAKEASITKDDTVFELGCGRGLTVFWLHCFIGCRVIGIEWVPKFLQKAI
;
A
#
# COMPACT_ATOMS: atom_id res chain seq x y z
N MET A 1 33.16 6.02 -22.32
CA MET A 1 33.46 5.46 -20.98
C MET A 1 33.25 6.47 -19.85
N LEU A 2 33.89 7.66 -19.88
CA LEU A 2 33.69 8.69 -18.83
C LEU A 2 32.24 9.22 -18.76
N TRP A 3 31.58 9.46 -19.90
CA TRP A 3 30.21 10.01 -19.92
C TRP A 3 29.15 9.08 -19.29
N GLN A 4 29.27 7.76 -19.50
CA GLN A 4 28.42 6.75 -18.87
C GLN A 4 28.64 6.67 -17.35
N ALA A 5 29.88 6.80 -16.88
CA ALA A 5 30.17 6.85 -15.45
C ALA A 5 29.58 8.12 -14.80
N PHE A 6 29.69 9.28 -15.44
CA PHE A 6 29.07 10.52 -14.97
C PHE A 6 27.53 10.45 -14.94
N SER A 7 26.89 9.78 -15.92
CA SER A 7 25.43 9.58 -15.91
C SER A 7 24.99 8.67 -14.76
N HIS A 8 25.71 7.56 -14.51
CA HIS A 8 25.41 6.66 -13.40
C HIS A 8 25.57 7.33 -12.02
N ILE A 9 26.57 8.20 -11.86
CA ILE A 9 26.77 8.96 -10.60
C ILE A 9 25.60 9.93 -10.38
N LYS A 10 25.20 10.69 -11.40
CA LYS A 10 24.06 11.62 -11.30
C LYS A 10 22.76 10.88 -10.99
N GLU A 11 22.51 9.75 -11.64
CA GLU A 11 21.35 8.91 -11.38
C GLU A 11 21.36 8.37 -9.94
N SER A 12 22.49 7.86 -9.46
CA SER A 12 22.63 7.34 -8.10
C SER A 12 22.34 8.42 -7.04
N ILE A 13 22.85 9.64 -7.26
CA ILE A 13 22.56 10.78 -6.38
C ILE A 13 21.07 11.13 -6.41
N SER A 14 20.45 11.15 -7.60
CA SER A 14 19.02 11.42 -7.76
C SER A 14 18.16 10.40 -7.02
N LEU A 15 18.46 9.10 -7.17
CA LEU A 15 17.77 8.01 -6.46
C LEU A 15 17.97 8.11 -4.95
N PHE A 16 19.15 8.49 -4.49
CA PHE A 16 19.41 8.71 -3.07
C PHE A 16 18.55 9.85 -2.51
N ILE A 17 18.51 11.00 -3.18
CA ILE A 17 17.66 12.15 -2.79
C ILE A 17 16.19 11.75 -2.79
N LEU A 18 15.73 11.04 -3.83
CA LEU A 18 14.36 10.55 -3.93
C LEU A 18 14.03 9.60 -2.77
N SER A 19 14.92 8.66 -2.45
CA SER A 19 14.73 7.72 -1.35
C SER A 19 14.57 8.42 0.00
N PHE A 20 15.34 9.49 0.23
CA PHE A 20 15.24 10.30 1.44
C PHE A 20 13.90 11.06 1.49
N ALA A 21 13.49 11.67 0.38
CA ALA A 21 12.22 12.38 0.27
C ALA A 21 11.02 11.44 0.52
N VAL A 22 11.04 10.25 -0.07
CA VAL A 22 10.01 9.22 0.13
C VAL A 22 9.98 8.77 1.59
N ARG A 23 11.14 8.51 2.20
CA ARG A 23 11.22 8.10 3.61
C ARG A 23 10.64 9.16 4.55
N LYS A 24 10.94 10.44 4.31
CA LYS A 24 10.35 11.55 5.08
C LYS A 24 8.82 11.57 4.93
N ARG A 25 8.30 11.47 3.70
CA ARG A 25 6.85 11.44 3.45
C ARG A 25 6.17 10.25 4.12
N ASN A 26 6.78 9.07 4.09
CA ASN A 26 6.24 7.87 4.72
C ASN A 26 6.19 8.00 6.26
N ILE A 27 7.16 8.67 6.89
CA ILE A 27 7.14 8.95 8.34
C ILE A 27 5.99 9.90 8.67
N ILE A 28 5.81 10.95 7.87
CA ILE A 28 4.71 11.91 8.05
C ILE A 28 3.36 11.21 7.88
N GLU A 29 3.22 10.36 6.85
CA GLU A 29 2.02 9.56 6.62
C GLU A 29 1.74 8.63 7.79
N ALA A 30 2.75 7.89 8.28
CA ALA A 30 2.60 7.01 9.42
C ALA A 30 2.13 7.78 10.67
N TRP A 31 2.68 8.97 10.91
CA TRP A 31 2.23 9.83 12.02
C TRP A 31 0.76 10.25 11.85
N HIS A 32 0.35 10.64 10.64
CA HIS A 32 -1.05 10.97 10.37
C HIS A 32 -1.98 9.77 10.55
N VAL A 33 -1.57 8.59 10.09
CA VAL A 33 -2.34 7.34 10.25
C VAL A 33 -2.51 7.01 11.73
N CYS A 34 -1.43 7.03 12.51
CA CYS A 34 -1.48 6.80 13.95
C CYS A 34 -2.46 7.76 14.63
N ARG A 35 -2.33 9.06 14.35
CA ARG A 35 -3.16 10.09 14.99
C ARG A 35 -4.63 10.02 14.56
N ARG A 36 -4.90 9.72 13.29
CA ARG A 36 -6.26 9.77 12.72
C ARG A 36 -7.04 8.49 12.90
N TYR A 37 -6.40 7.32 12.79
CA TYR A 37 -7.12 6.07 12.61
C TYR A 37 -6.93 5.08 13.77
N TYR A 38 -5.82 5.14 14.53
CA TYR A 38 -5.57 4.13 15.58
C TYR A 38 -6.41 4.27 16.85
N HIS A 39 -7.27 5.30 16.94
CA HIS A 39 -8.30 5.34 17.98
C HIS A 39 -9.35 4.23 17.79
N ASN A 40 -9.57 3.75 16.56
CA ASN A 40 -10.39 2.59 16.28
C ASN A 40 -9.59 1.30 16.60
N ARG A 41 -9.96 0.64 17.70
CA ARG A 41 -9.26 -0.56 18.19
C ARG A 41 -9.33 -1.75 17.24
N LEU A 42 -10.43 -1.86 16.48
CA LEU A 42 -10.59 -2.92 15.49
C LEU A 42 -9.59 -2.70 14.34
N PHE A 43 -9.52 -1.47 13.82
CA PHE A 43 -8.53 -1.07 12.84
C PHE A 43 -7.09 -1.29 13.30
N LEU A 44 -6.75 -0.82 14.51
CA LEU A 44 -5.41 -1.02 15.09
C LEU A 44 -5.03 -2.51 15.18
N LYS A 45 -5.96 -3.37 15.62
CA LYS A 45 -5.70 -4.81 15.72
C LYS A 45 -5.36 -5.42 14.36
N VAL A 46 -6.15 -5.13 13.33
CA VAL A 46 -5.93 -5.68 11.99
C VAL A 46 -4.64 -5.14 11.36
N ASP A 47 -4.36 -3.84 11.52
CA ASP A 47 -3.13 -3.27 10.99
C ASP A 47 -1.89 -3.88 11.67
N LEU A 48 -1.92 -4.08 12.99
CA LEU A 48 -0.87 -4.81 13.70
C LEU A 48 -0.73 -6.26 13.21
N LEU A 49 -1.84 -6.97 12.98
CA LEU A 49 -1.80 -8.32 12.41
C LEU A 49 -1.14 -8.33 11.02
N TYR A 50 -1.39 -7.33 10.18
CA TYR A 50 -0.68 -7.18 8.92
C TYR A 50 0.81 -6.90 9.13
N VAL A 51 1.19 -6.02 10.05
CA VAL A 51 2.61 -5.79 10.37
C VAL A 51 3.29 -7.11 10.74
N PHE A 52 2.68 -7.92 11.62
CA PHE A 52 3.23 -9.22 12.01
C PHE A 52 3.25 -10.23 10.85
N ALA A 53 2.16 -10.34 10.09
CA ALA A 53 2.06 -11.28 8.97
C ALA A 53 3.09 -11.01 7.86
N TYR A 54 3.57 -9.77 7.75
CA TYR A 54 4.52 -9.34 6.72
C TYR A 54 5.92 -8.99 7.28
N LEU A 55 6.18 -9.18 8.58
CA LEU A 55 7.45 -8.85 9.25
C LEU A 55 8.67 -9.44 8.54
N PHE A 56 8.59 -10.72 8.13
CA PHE A 56 9.67 -11.43 7.43
C PHE A 56 9.43 -11.56 5.91
N ARG A 57 8.31 -11.05 5.42
CA ARG A 57 7.89 -11.24 4.03
C ARG A 57 7.32 -9.94 3.49
N ASN A 58 8.19 -9.09 2.94
CA ASN A 58 7.81 -7.82 2.35
C ASN A 58 6.81 -8.01 1.18
N PRO A 59 5.66 -7.31 1.16
CA PRO A 59 4.64 -7.44 0.11
C PRO A 59 5.12 -7.05 -1.29
N TYR A 60 5.98 -6.03 -1.41
CA TYR A 60 6.59 -5.64 -2.68
C TYR A 60 7.40 -6.81 -3.26
N ASN A 61 8.14 -7.54 -2.42
CA ASN A 61 8.89 -8.72 -2.86
C ASN A 61 7.98 -9.90 -3.21
N ILE A 62 6.84 -10.06 -2.52
CA ILE A 62 5.84 -11.08 -2.84
C ILE A 62 5.28 -10.84 -4.24
N SER A 63 4.80 -9.62 -4.50
CA SER A 63 4.22 -9.26 -5.80
C SER A 63 5.27 -9.30 -6.92
N LYS A 64 6.47 -8.73 -6.69
CA LYS A 64 7.56 -8.77 -7.67
C LYS A 64 7.93 -10.19 -8.09
N ARG A 65 8.01 -11.14 -7.14
CA ARG A 65 8.27 -12.56 -7.43
C ARG A 65 7.14 -13.18 -8.23
N PHE A 66 5.89 -12.86 -7.88
CA PHE A 66 4.71 -13.34 -8.58
C PHE A 66 4.70 -12.86 -10.05
N LEU A 67 4.83 -11.55 -10.28
CA LEU A 67 4.84 -10.95 -11.61
C LEU A 67 6.02 -11.44 -12.46
N LYS A 68 7.20 -11.60 -11.86
CA LYS A 68 8.37 -12.18 -12.53
C LYS A 68 8.09 -13.59 -13.03
N ASN A 69 7.44 -14.43 -12.22
CA ASN A 69 7.11 -15.81 -12.60
C ASN A 69 6.06 -15.89 -13.72
N LEU A 70 5.19 -14.88 -13.84
CA LEU A 70 4.23 -14.75 -14.94
C LEU A 70 4.86 -14.19 -16.23
N GLY A 71 6.12 -13.75 -16.20
CA GLY A 71 6.74 -13.08 -17.35
C GLY A 71 6.16 -11.69 -17.63
N ALA A 72 5.61 -11.02 -16.62
CA ALA A 72 5.03 -9.68 -16.78
C ALA A 72 6.10 -8.65 -17.15
N GLU A 73 5.74 -7.72 -18.04
CA GLU A 73 6.63 -6.62 -18.47
C GLU A 73 7.01 -5.69 -17.30
N ASN A 74 6.04 -5.39 -16.42
CA ASN A 74 6.25 -4.55 -15.26
C ASN A 74 6.17 -5.34 -13.95
N VAL A 75 7.33 -5.75 -13.43
CA VAL A 75 7.43 -6.48 -12.15
C VAL A 75 7.33 -5.58 -10.91
N TYR A 76 7.25 -4.26 -11.08
CA TYR A 76 7.15 -3.27 -10.00
C TYR A 76 5.77 -2.62 -9.90
N ALA A 77 4.74 -3.25 -10.48
CA ALA A 77 3.38 -2.71 -10.52
C ALA A 77 2.70 -2.59 -9.13
N TYR A 78 3.23 -3.26 -8.09
CA TYR A 78 2.65 -3.18 -6.75
C TYR A 78 3.00 -1.87 -6.04
N GLY A 79 1.98 -1.18 -5.57
CA GLY A 79 2.07 -0.03 -4.68
C GLY A 79 1.00 -0.09 -3.60
N GLU A 80 1.18 0.71 -2.55
CA GLU A 80 0.16 0.88 -1.51
C GLU A 80 -0.40 2.29 -1.59
N THR A 81 -1.72 2.42 -1.48
CA THR A 81 -2.38 3.72 -1.38
C THR A 81 -2.26 4.24 0.06
N PRO A 82 -1.65 5.41 0.29
CA PRO A 82 -1.64 6.01 1.63
C PRO A 82 -3.07 6.21 2.14
N LEU A 83 -3.34 5.86 3.40
CA LEU A 83 -4.70 5.91 3.95
C LEU A 83 -5.25 7.32 4.02
N THR A 84 -4.38 8.32 4.24
CA THR A 84 -4.82 9.71 4.17
C THR A 84 -5.21 10.13 2.76
N THR A 85 -4.63 9.50 1.72
CA THR A 85 -5.02 9.71 0.33
C THR A 85 -6.32 8.98 0.03
N MET A 86 -6.50 7.76 0.54
CA MET A 86 -7.75 7.02 0.40
C MET A 86 -8.92 7.76 1.07
N ASP A 87 -8.69 8.40 2.22
CA ASP A 87 -9.67 9.25 2.88
C ASP A 87 -10.11 10.43 1.98
N LEU A 88 -9.17 11.06 1.27
CA LEU A 88 -9.49 12.10 0.29
C LEU A 88 -10.28 11.55 -0.89
N ILE A 89 -9.87 10.40 -1.44
CA ILE A 89 -10.57 9.73 -2.54
C ILE A 89 -12.00 9.39 -2.15
N ALA A 90 -12.21 8.79 -0.97
CA ALA A 90 -13.52 8.41 -0.49
C ALA A 90 -14.43 9.62 -0.28
N LYS A 91 -13.89 10.73 0.23
CA LYS A 91 -14.63 11.99 0.37
C LYS A 91 -15.02 12.58 -0.98
N GLU A 92 -14.09 12.64 -1.92
CA GLU A 92 -14.34 13.20 -3.26
C GLU A 92 -15.36 12.33 -4.02
N ALA A 93 -15.24 11.02 -3.92
CA ALA A 93 -16.19 10.07 -4.48
C ALA A 93 -17.52 9.99 -3.71
N SER A 94 -17.66 10.74 -2.61
CA SER A 94 -18.85 10.75 -1.76
C SER A 94 -19.30 9.36 -1.30
N ILE A 95 -18.34 8.49 -0.99
CA ILE A 95 -18.62 7.12 -0.51
C ILE A 95 -19.33 7.20 0.85
N THR A 96 -20.42 6.46 0.97
CA THR A 96 -21.25 6.37 2.16
C THR A 96 -21.35 4.93 2.66
N LYS A 97 -21.86 4.75 3.89
CA LYS A 97 -22.10 3.43 4.49
C LYS A 97 -23.08 2.54 3.69
N ASP A 98 -23.90 3.15 2.84
CA ASP A 98 -24.95 2.45 2.09
C ASP A 98 -24.41 1.92 0.74
N ASP A 99 -23.17 2.26 0.40
CA ASP A 99 -22.50 1.81 -0.82
C ASP A 99 -21.88 0.41 -0.69
N THR A 100 -21.73 -0.24 -1.84
CA THR A 100 -20.84 -1.40 -2.01
C THR A 100 -19.63 -0.98 -2.85
N VAL A 101 -18.45 -0.97 -2.24
CA VAL A 101 -17.20 -0.58 -2.88
C VAL A 101 -16.43 -1.80 -3.35
N PHE A 102 -15.96 -1.77 -4.60
CA PHE A 102 -15.05 -2.78 -5.15
C PHE A 102 -13.62 -2.22 -5.16
N GLU A 103 -12.74 -2.81 -4.35
CA GLU A 103 -11.31 -2.46 -4.35
C GLU A 103 -10.57 -3.42 -5.28
N LEU A 104 -10.33 -2.99 -6.52
CA LEU A 104 -9.64 -3.77 -7.54
C LEU A 104 -8.13 -3.69 -7.35
N GLY A 105 -7.47 -4.83 -7.15
CA GLY A 105 -6.05 -4.87 -6.79
C GLY A 105 -5.82 -4.45 -5.34
N CYS A 106 -6.64 -4.98 -4.41
CA CYS A 106 -6.62 -4.55 -3.02
C CYS A 106 -5.33 -4.89 -2.26
N GLY A 107 -4.40 -5.63 -2.89
CA GLY A 107 -3.13 -6.02 -2.31
C GLY A 107 -3.34 -6.83 -1.06
N ARG A 108 -2.74 -6.37 0.05
CA ARG A 108 -2.90 -7.00 1.35
C ARG A 108 -4.26 -6.75 2.02
N GLY A 109 -5.10 -5.87 1.48
CA GLY A 109 -6.45 -5.60 2.00
C GLY A 109 -6.56 -4.52 3.08
N LEU A 110 -5.51 -3.72 3.33
CA LEU A 110 -5.54 -2.66 4.35
C LEU A 110 -6.62 -1.60 4.05
N THR A 111 -6.70 -1.15 2.80
CA THR A 111 -7.72 -0.20 2.35
C THR A 111 -9.14 -0.74 2.50
N VAL A 112 -9.35 -2.01 2.14
CA VAL A 112 -10.65 -2.68 2.30
C VAL A 112 -11.11 -2.61 3.74
N PHE A 113 -10.20 -2.89 4.68
CA PHE A 113 -10.50 -2.83 6.09
C PHE A 113 -10.73 -1.40 6.59
N TRP A 114 -9.96 -0.44 6.08
CA TRP A 114 -10.13 0.97 6.41
C TRP A 114 -11.51 1.49 5.96
N LEU A 115 -11.90 1.24 4.71
CA LEU A 115 -13.20 1.62 4.16
C LEU A 115 -14.35 1.07 5.02
N HIS A 116 -14.27 -0.21 5.38
CA HIS A 116 -15.24 -0.84 6.27
C HIS A 116 -15.27 -0.20 7.67
N CYS A 117 -14.10 0.03 8.30
CA CYS A 117 -14.04 0.52 9.67
C CYS A 117 -14.44 1.99 9.83
N PHE A 118 -14.15 2.84 8.85
CA PHE A 118 -14.30 4.29 8.97
C PHE A 118 -15.47 4.88 8.19
N ILE A 119 -15.84 4.28 7.06
CA ILE A 119 -17.03 4.68 6.30
C ILE A 119 -18.22 3.80 6.68
N GLY A 120 -17.98 2.51 6.99
CA GLY A 120 -19.03 1.56 7.31
C GLY A 120 -19.69 0.94 6.07
N CYS A 121 -19.13 1.16 4.88
CA CYS A 121 -19.64 0.58 3.64
C CYS A 121 -19.36 -0.92 3.55
N ARG A 122 -20.10 -1.60 2.67
CA ARG A 122 -19.76 -2.95 2.24
C ARG A 122 -18.59 -2.84 1.28
N VAL A 123 -17.56 -3.67 1.45
CA VAL A 123 -16.38 -3.63 0.59
C VAL A 123 -16.04 -5.03 0.10
N ILE A 124 -15.74 -5.15 -1.19
CA ILE A 124 -15.29 -6.39 -1.82
C ILE A 124 -13.88 -6.13 -2.37
N GLY A 125 -12.88 -6.74 -1.73
CA GLY A 125 -11.50 -6.72 -2.21
C GLY A 125 -11.28 -7.79 -3.27
N ILE A 126 -10.71 -7.40 -4.42
CA ILE A 126 -10.31 -8.32 -5.47
C ILE A 126 -8.80 -8.24 -5.62
N GLU A 127 -8.11 -9.36 -5.47
CA GLU A 127 -6.66 -9.43 -5.60
C GLU A 127 -6.26 -10.62 -6.47
N TRP A 128 -5.35 -10.38 -7.40
CA TRP A 128 -4.81 -11.43 -8.26
C TRP A 128 -3.79 -12.26 -7.49
N VAL A 129 -2.82 -11.63 -6.82
CA VAL A 129 -1.66 -12.28 -6.18
C VAL A 129 -2.15 -13.24 -5.08
N PRO A 130 -2.11 -14.56 -5.30
CA PRO A 130 -2.79 -15.51 -4.39
C PRO A 130 -2.20 -15.52 -2.97
N LYS A 131 -0.93 -15.15 -2.84
CA LYS A 131 -0.25 -15.06 -1.54
C LYS A 131 -0.81 -13.98 -0.62
N PHE A 132 -1.46 -12.96 -1.16
CA PHE A 132 -2.13 -11.95 -0.33
C PHE A 132 -3.48 -12.49 0.18
N LEU A 133 -4.24 -13.20 -0.67
CA LEU A 133 -5.49 -13.86 -0.27
C LEU A 133 -5.30 -14.93 0.80
N GLN A 134 -4.23 -15.73 0.73
CA GLN A 134 -3.89 -16.73 1.75
C GLN A 134 -3.62 -16.14 3.15
N LYS A 135 -3.34 -14.83 3.22
CA LYS A 135 -3.07 -14.10 4.46
C LYS A 135 -4.18 -13.12 4.81
N ALA A 136 -5.28 -13.12 4.06
CA ALA A 136 -6.44 -12.32 4.40
C ALA A 136 -7.02 -12.83 5.73
N ILE A 137 -7.35 -11.89 6.61
CA ILE A 137 -7.88 -12.12 7.96
C ILE A 137 -9.30 -11.60 7.99
#